data_AF-A0A2W0A1B8-F1
#
_entry.id   AF-A0A2W0A1B8-F1
#
_cell.length_a   1.000
_cell.length_b   1.000
_cell.length_c   1.000
_cell.angle_alpha   90.00
_cell.angle_beta   90.00
_cell.angle_gamma   90.00
#
_symmetry.space_group_name_H-M   'P 1'
#
loop_
_entity.id
_entity.type
_entity.pdbx_description
1 polymer ?
#
loop_
_entity_poly.entity_id
_entity_poly.type
_entity_poly.pdbx_seq_one_letter_code
_entity_poly.pdbx_strand_id
1 'polypeptide(L)' 'MASKAKMIGSTEATQPQTVVEEREELLRSTREEEIRNRAYEIYLQRGGQPGYELEDWLQAERELTE' A
#
# COMPACT_ATOMS: atom_id res chain seq x y z
N MET A 1 -33.84 -41.36 -21.87
CA MET A 1 -34.54 -40.07 -21.67
C MET A 1 -33.51 -39.06 -21.20
N ALA A 2 -33.21 -38.08 -22.05
CA ALA A 2 -32.29 -37.00 -21.76
C ALA A 2 -32.91 -36.01 -20.76
N SER A 3 -32.05 -35.36 -19.97
CA SER A 3 -32.09 -33.90 -19.85
C SER A 3 -30.74 -33.38 -19.34
N LYS A 4 -30.21 -32.45 -20.12
CA LYS A 4 -28.96 -31.73 -19.97
C LYS A 4 -29.30 -30.26 -19.74
N ALA A 5 -28.68 -29.65 -18.75
CA ALA A 5 -28.49 -28.21 -18.61
C ALA A 5 -27.30 -28.04 -17.64
N LYS A 6 -26.05 -27.87 -18.08
CA LYS A 6 -25.45 -26.62 -18.59
C LYS A 6 -25.94 -25.40 -17.81
N MET A 7 -25.27 -25.09 -16.71
CA MET A 7 -25.03 -23.71 -16.28
C MET A 7 -23.55 -23.61 -15.93
N ILE A 8 -22.81 -23.24 -16.97
CA ILE A 8 -21.45 -22.72 -16.92
C ILE A 8 -21.40 -21.61 -15.86
N GLY A 9 -20.53 -21.79 -14.87
CA GLY A 9 -20.20 -20.75 -13.92
C GLY A 9 -19.69 -19.52 -14.68
N SER A 10 -20.42 -18.44 -14.49
CA SER A 10 -20.04 -17.04 -14.63
C SER A 10 -18.85 -16.75 -15.54
N THR A 11 -19.20 -16.41 -16.77
CA THR A 11 -18.56 -15.40 -17.60
C THR A 11 -17.60 -14.47 -16.85
N GLU A 12 -16.33 -14.66 -17.16
CA GLU A 12 -15.26 -13.66 -17.30
C GLU A 12 -15.80 -12.24 -17.52
N ALA A 13 -15.87 -11.47 -16.45
CA ALA A 13 -15.92 -10.02 -16.48
C ALA A 13 -14.78 -9.53 -15.59
N THR A 14 -13.54 -9.67 -16.09
CA THR A 14 -12.38 -9.01 -15.50
C THR A 14 -12.58 -7.52 -15.66
N GLN A 15 -13.15 -6.93 -14.63
CA GLN A 15 -13.36 -5.50 -14.52
C GLN A 15 -11.98 -4.82 -14.62
N PRO A 16 -11.79 -3.79 -15.45
CA PRO A 16 -10.58 -2.98 -15.45
C PRO A 16 -10.41 -2.15 -14.16
N GLN A 17 -11.29 -2.35 -13.17
CA GLN A 17 -11.37 -1.61 -11.92
C GLN A 17 -10.41 -2.20 -10.87
N THR A 18 -10.23 -3.52 -10.85
CA THR A 18 -9.43 -4.21 -9.83
C THR A 18 -7.93 -3.97 -10.00
N VAL A 19 -7.44 -3.88 -11.24
CA VAL A 19 -6.01 -3.65 -11.54
C VAL A 19 -5.55 -2.23 -11.22
N VAL A 20 -6.46 -1.25 -11.21
CA VAL A 20 -6.14 0.14 -10.87
C VAL A 20 -6.13 0.32 -9.35
N GLU A 21 -7.11 -0.27 -8.64
CA GLU A 21 -7.13 -0.30 -7.17
C GLU A 21 -5.91 -1.00 -6.58
N GLU A 22 -5.54 -2.17 -7.12
CA GLU A 22 -4.37 -2.93 -6.64
C GLU A 22 -3.06 -2.18 -6.88
N ARG A 23 -2.96 -1.43 -8.00
CA ARG A 23 -1.80 -0.57 -8.28
C ARG A 23 -1.74 0.64 -7.35
N GLU A 24 -2.88 1.25 -7.03
CA GLU A 24 -2.94 2.37 -6.07
C GLU A 24 -2.64 1.93 -4.63
N GLU A 25 -3.06 0.73 -4.25
CA GLU A 25 -2.73 0.14 -2.96
C GLU A 25 -1.25 -0.19 -2.86
N LEU A 26 -0.65 -0.77 -3.92
CA LEU A 26 0.79 -0.97 -4.00
C LEU A 26 1.55 0.35 -3.89
N LEU A 27 1.16 1.39 -4.64
CA LEU A 27 1.79 2.71 -4.56
C LEU A 27 1.69 3.33 -3.16
N ARG A 28 0.53 3.20 -2.49
CA ARG A 28 0.38 3.65 -1.10
C ARG A 28 1.27 2.87 -0.14
N SER A 29 1.31 1.54 -0.28
CA SER A 29 2.14 0.68 0.57
C SER A 29 3.64 0.95 0.38
N THR A 30 4.10 1.17 -0.85
CA THR A 30 5.48 1.55 -1.15
C THR A 30 5.81 2.91 -0.54
N ARG A 31 4.92 3.89 -0.68
CA ARG A 31 5.14 5.22 -0.10
C ARG A 31 5.18 5.18 1.43
N GLU A 32 4.28 4.42 2.07
CA GLU A 32 4.32 4.22 3.52
C GLU A 32 5.62 3.52 3.98
N GLU A 33 6.13 2.59 3.18
CA GLU A 33 7.40 1.92 3.46
C GLU A 33 8.60 2.87 3.34
N GLU A 34 8.60 3.75 2.34
CA GLU A 34 9.60 4.82 2.19
C GLU A 34 9.55 5.78 3.39
N ILE A 35 8.36 6.22 3.79
CA ILE A 35 8.15 7.07 4.97
C ILE A 35 8.68 6.37 6.23
N ARG A 36 8.34 5.10 6.42
CA ARG A 36 8.79 4.32 7.58
C ARG A 36 10.32 4.21 7.64
N ASN A 37 10.95 3.90 6.50
CA ASN A 37 12.41 3.80 6.41
C ASN A 37 13.06 5.15 6.72
N ARG A 38 12.52 6.23 6.16
CA ARG A 38 13.04 7.57 6.40
C ARG A 38 12.85 8.03 7.85
N ALA A 39 11.71 7.74 8.46
CA ALA A 39 11.46 8.01 9.87
C ALA A 39 12.45 7.26 10.78
N TYR A 40 12.77 6.00 10.44
CA TYR A 40 13.77 5.23 11.16
C TYR A 40 15.19 5.82 11.01
N GLU A 41 15.55 6.33 9.84
CA GLU A 41 16.82 7.04 9.68
C GLU A 41 16.90 8.29 10.55
N ILE A 42 15.82 9.08 10.63
CA ILE A 42 15.75 10.27 11.49
C ILE A 42 15.87 9.86 12.97
N TYR A 43 15.18 8.79 13.40
CA TYR A 43 15.32 8.19 14.72
C TYR A 43 16.79 7.84 15.04
N LEU A 44 17.51 7.24 14.09
CA LEU A 44 18.93 6.93 14.27
C LEU A 44 19.80 8.18 14.32
N GLN A 45 19.53 9.19 13.48
CA GLN A 45 20.26 10.46 13.44
C GLN A 45 20.18 11.23 14.76
N ARG A 46 19.03 11.16 15.46
CA ARG A 46 18.88 11.76 16.80
C ARG A 46 19.47 10.94 17.95
N GLY A 47 20.11 9.81 17.65
CA GLY A 47 20.69 8.92 18.67
C GLY A 47 19.70 7.94 19.30
N GLY A 48 18.62 7.59 18.59
CA GLY A 48 17.71 6.52 19.00
C GLY A 48 16.86 6.84 20.22
N GLN A 49 16.49 8.11 20.41
CA GLN A 49 15.61 8.49 21.52
C GLN A 49 14.14 8.10 21.20
N PRO A 50 13.45 7.37 22.10
CA PRO A 50 12.03 7.09 21.95
C PRO A 50 11.18 8.32 22.28
N GLY A 51 9.90 8.31 21.89
CA GLY A 51 8.92 9.36 22.22
C GLY A 51 8.80 10.48 21.18
N TYR A 52 9.40 10.30 20.02
CA TYR A 52 9.37 11.24 18.90
C TYR A 52 9.11 10.50 17.57
N GLU A 53 8.49 9.32 17.64
CA GLU A 53 8.21 8.46 16.49
C GLU A 53 7.21 9.13 15.54
N LEU A 54 6.23 9.86 16.08
CA LEU A 54 5.25 10.60 15.30
C LEU A 54 5.90 11.79 14.60
N GLU A 55 6.78 12.52 15.29
CA GLU A 55 7.53 13.64 14.72
C GLU A 55 8.45 13.17 13.59
N ASP A 56 9.17 12.05 13.77
CA ASP A 56 10.00 11.45 12.72
C ASP A 56 9.16 11.05 11.51
N TRP A 57 8.01 10.43 11.75
CA TRP A 57 7.09 10.03 10.69
C TRP A 57 6.60 11.24 9.89
N LEU A 58 6.12 12.27 10.58
CA LEU A 58 5.65 13.50 9.93
C LEU A 58 6.77 14.24 9.20
N GLN A 59 8.00 14.17 9.72
CA GLN A 59 9.17 14.73 9.05
C GLN A 59 9.53 13.94 7.79
N ALA A 60 9.54 12.61 7.88
CA ALA A 60 9.75 11.73 6.73
C ALA A 60 8.69 11.93 5.64
N GLU A 61 7.42 12.08 6.01
CA GLU A 61 6.35 12.41 5.06
C GLU A 61 6.60 13.72 4.33
N ARG A 62 7.04 14.77 5.04
CA ARG A 62 7.37 16.06 4.42
C ARG A 62 8.52 15.93 3.43
N GLU A 63 9.60 15.24 3.83
CA GLU A 63 10.79 15.06 2.99
C GLU A 63 10.54 14.23 1.72
N LEU A 64 9.56 13.32 1.74
CA LEU A 64 9.20 12.48 0.59
C LEU A 64 8.04 13.07 -0.26
N THR A 65 7.50 14.22 0.13
CA THR A 65 6.43 14.91 -0.61
C THR A 65 6.92 16.17 -1.32
N GLU A 66 8.09 16.69 -0.95
CA GLU A 66 8.78 17.82 -1.61
C GLU A 66 9.48 17.41 -2.91
#